data_AF-A0A850BGZ9-F1
#
_entry.id   AF-A0A850BGZ9-F1
#
_cell.length_a   1.000
_cell.length_b   1.000
_cell.length_c   1.000
_cell.angle_alpha   90.00
_cell.angle_beta   90.00
_cell.angle_gamma   90.00
#
_symmetry.space_group_name_H-M   'P 1'
#
loop_
_entity.id
_entity.type
_entity.pdbx_description
1 polymer ?
#
loop_
_entity_poly.entity_id
_entity_poly.type
_entity_poly.pdbx_seq_one_letter_code
_entity_poly.pdbx_strand_id
1 'polypeptide(L)'
;MSEPAAPNPEPDFPRGSERSRKREAAVISALVTLGTAAAVSFTFSPARAGQPVGLIVIGAVYALFTAVAVVRLHLRGDLRDELRPHGGDLALGALTAAFLYGIAMVGHLAITGPGSPRAGWIMRLYLQLGDPTIGPHMLRSAAVFGVAALEEVTWRGLVLRSLEDPLGDKRALLVSTLLFAVAHTPTIFLLADPSAGPNPLIVAAAFGCSLVWGFIALRYRRLVPAIFAHALFSWAVVEFPIWRP
;
A
#
# COMPACT_ATOMS: atom_id res chain seq x y z
N MET A 1 -0.77 2.59 -54.84
CA MET A 1 -1.17 2.07 -53.53
C MET A 1 0.07 1.47 -52.90
N SER A 2 0.65 2.16 -51.92
CA SER A 2 1.86 1.71 -51.23
C SER A 2 1.47 0.63 -50.24
N GLU A 3 2.14 -0.51 -50.32
CA GLU A 3 1.97 -1.66 -49.42
C GLU A 3 2.27 -1.21 -47.97
N PRO A 4 1.40 -1.51 -46.99
CA PRO A 4 1.64 -1.14 -45.61
C PRO A 4 2.89 -1.89 -45.11
N ALA A 5 3.87 -1.12 -44.62
CA ALA A 5 5.11 -1.67 -44.07
C ALA A 5 4.79 -2.69 -42.97
N ALA A 6 5.42 -3.88 -43.08
CA ALA A 6 5.28 -4.92 -42.07
C ALA A 6 5.69 -4.37 -40.68
N PRO A 7 4.93 -4.70 -39.61
CA PRO A 7 5.30 -4.27 -38.27
C PRO A 7 6.69 -4.80 -37.93
N ASN A 8 7.53 -3.94 -37.37
CA ASN A 8 8.85 -4.34 -36.90
C ASN A 8 8.70 -5.50 -35.90
N PRO A 9 9.49 -6.57 -36.03
CA PRO A 9 9.47 -7.66 -35.06
C PRO A 9 9.78 -7.08 -33.68
N GLU A 10 8.93 -7.37 -32.69
CA GLU A 10 9.22 -7.03 -31.31
C GLU A 10 10.56 -7.64 -30.93
N PRO A 11 11.43 -6.90 -30.22
CA PRO A 11 12.68 -7.45 -29.72
C PRO A 11 12.40 -8.66 -28.83
N ASP A 12 12.79 -9.84 -29.31
CA ASP A 12 12.68 -11.11 -28.59
C ASP A 12 13.71 -11.13 -27.47
N PHE A 13 13.37 -10.50 -26.34
CA PHE A 13 14.16 -10.65 -25.13
C PHE A 13 14.00 -12.08 -24.62
N PRO A 14 15.09 -12.86 -24.48
CA PRO A 14 15.00 -14.25 -24.05
C PRO A 14 14.32 -14.33 -22.69
N ARG A 15 13.04 -14.72 -22.70
CA ARG A 15 12.25 -14.89 -21.49
C ARG A 15 12.85 -16.07 -20.73
N GLY A 16 13.49 -15.78 -19.59
CA GLY A 16 14.08 -16.79 -18.72
C GLY A 16 13.09 -17.91 -18.40
N SER A 17 13.61 -19.10 -18.08
CA SER A 17 12.80 -20.29 -17.81
C SER A 17 11.70 -20.02 -16.77
N GLU A 18 10.60 -20.77 -16.82
CA GLU A 18 9.49 -20.63 -15.86
C GLU A 18 9.98 -20.71 -14.41
N ARG A 19 10.95 -21.59 -14.13
CA ARG A 19 11.61 -21.71 -12.82
C ARG A 19 12.34 -20.44 -12.42
N SER A 20 13.02 -19.77 -13.35
CA SER A 20 13.69 -18.49 -13.11
C SER A 20 12.68 -17.41 -12.74
N ARG A 21 11.56 -17.30 -13.47
CA ARG A 21 10.50 -16.32 -13.20
C ARG A 21 9.85 -16.54 -11.82
N LYS A 22 9.52 -17.78 -11.48
CA LYS A 22 8.99 -18.13 -10.15
C LYS A 22 9.95 -17.76 -9.02
N ARG A 23 11.24 -18.06 -9.20
CA ARG A 23 12.28 -17.73 -8.20
C ARG A 23 12.42 -16.22 -8.04
N GLU A 24 12.46 -15.48 -9.13
CA GLU A 24 12.55 -14.02 -9.11
C GLU A 24 11.36 -13.39 -8.40
N ALA A 25 10.13 -13.79 -8.76
CA ALA A 25 8.92 -13.31 -8.11
C ALA A 25 8.88 -13.62 -6.61
N ALA A 26 9.35 -14.80 -6.20
CA ALA A 26 9.46 -15.18 -4.80
C ALA A 26 10.49 -14.33 -4.05
N VAL A 27 11.66 -14.06 -4.66
CA VAL A 27 12.71 -13.22 -4.06
C VAL A 27 12.22 -11.78 -3.90
N ILE A 28 11.63 -11.18 -4.94
CA ILE A 28 11.08 -9.82 -4.89
C ILE A 28 10.01 -9.72 -3.79
N SER A 29 9.03 -10.64 -3.82
CA SER A 29 7.95 -10.70 -2.83
C SER A 29 8.49 -10.82 -1.41
N ALA A 30 9.47 -11.70 -1.18
CA ALA A 30 10.07 -11.90 0.14
C ALA A 30 10.84 -10.65 0.60
N LEU A 31 11.67 -10.04 -0.25
CA LEU A 31 12.45 -8.86 0.10
C LEU A 31 11.56 -7.67 0.43
N VAL A 32 10.52 -7.41 -0.38
CA VAL A 32 9.56 -6.33 -0.11
C VAL A 32 8.80 -6.61 1.18
N THR A 33 8.28 -7.83 1.37
CA THR A 33 7.52 -8.19 2.58
C THR A 33 8.36 -8.04 3.84
N LEU A 34 9.59 -8.57 3.85
CA LEU A 34 10.49 -8.49 5.01
C LEU A 34 10.99 -7.06 5.24
N GLY A 35 11.31 -6.33 4.18
CA GLY A 35 11.72 -4.92 4.27
C GLY A 35 10.61 -4.04 4.85
N THR A 36 9.38 -4.20 4.34
CA THR A 36 8.20 -3.51 4.87
C THR A 36 7.91 -3.93 6.31
N ALA A 37 7.98 -5.22 6.65
CA ALA A 37 7.79 -5.68 8.03
C ALA A 37 8.81 -5.09 9.00
N ALA A 38 10.07 -5.00 8.60
CA ALA A 38 11.12 -4.35 9.39
C ALA A 38 10.84 -2.84 9.56
N ALA A 39 10.46 -2.15 8.49
CA ALA A 39 10.11 -0.73 8.53
C ALA A 39 8.88 -0.48 9.41
N VAL A 40 7.81 -1.25 9.25
CA VAL A 40 6.61 -1.21 10.09
C VAL A 40 6.96 -1.48 11.55
N SER A 41 7.76 -2.51 11.84
CA SER A 41 8.20 -2.80 13.20
C SER A 41 8.98 -1.65 13.82
N PHE A 42 9.81 -0.99 13.02
CA PHE A 42 10.52 0.19 13.44
C PHE A 42 9.55 1.35 13.71
N THR A 43 8.72 1.71 12.74
CA THR A 43 7.82 2.86 12.79
C THR A 43 6.79 2.75 13.91
N PHE A 44 6.19 1.59 14.11
CA PHE A 44 5.11 1.37 15.09
C PHE A 44 5.60 1.01 16.50
N SER A 45 6.91 1.09 16.77
CA SER A 45 7.43 0.83 18.11
C SER A 45 6.94 1.89 19.10
N PRO A 46 6.47 1.50 20.30
CA PRO A 46 6.01 2.44 21.32
C PRO A 46 7.04 3.52 21.69
N ALA A 47 8.34 3.19 21.64
CA ALA A 47 9.42 4.12 21.95
C ALA A 47 9.57 5.27 20.95
N ARG A 48 8.92 5.18 19.77
CA ARG A 48 8.98 6.15 18.68
C ARG A 48 7.61 6.75 18.33
N ALA A 49 6.58 6.46 19.11
CA ALA A 49 5.24 6.98 18.86
C ALA A 49 5.26 8.52 18.77
N GLY A 50 4.68 9.06 17.70
CA GLY A 50 4.60 10.49 17.43
C GLY A 50 5.89 11.13 16.91
N GLN A 51 6.97 10.38 16.71
CA GLN A 51 8.22 10.90 16.17
C GLN A 51 8.24 10.87 14.64
N PRO A 52 8.76 11.92 13.97
CA PRO A 52 8.82 11.97 12.50
C PRO A 52 9.74 10.90 11.89
N VAL A 53 10.69 10.36 12.67
CA VAL A 53 11.65 9.34 12.21
C VAL A 53 10.96 8.09 11.67
N GLY A 54 9.79 7.73 12.19
CA GLY A 54 9.02 6.59 11.71
C GLY A 54 8.55 6.78 10.26
N LEU A 55 8.03 7.98 9.93
CA LEU A 55 7.61 8.33 8.57
C LEU A 55 8.80 8.42 7.61
N ILE A 56 9.94 8.95 8.08
CA ILE A 56 11.16 9.05 7.28
C ILE A 56 11.67 7.65 6.91
N VAL A 57 11.76 6.74 7.88
CA VAL A 57 12.28 5.39 7.65
C VAL A 57 11.38 4.59 6.71
N ILE A 58 10.07 4.56 6.95
CA ILE A 58 9.14 3.83 6.08
C ILE A 58 9.08 4.46 4.68
N GLY A 59 9.12 5.79 4.58
CA GLY A 59 9.19 6.50 3.32
C GLY A 59 10.47 6.20 2.53
N ALA A 60 11.62 6.11 3.20
CA ALA A 60 12.88 5.76 2.56
C ALA A 60 12.88 4.32 2.01
N VAL A 61 12.33 3.37 2.78
CA VAL A 61 12.19 1.97 2.34
C VAL A 61 11.28 1.88 1.12
N TYR A 62 10.13 2.56 1.13
CA TYR A 62 9.25 2.56 -0.03
C TYR A 62 9.83 3.33 -1.22
N ALA A 63 10.53 4.44 -1.02
CA ALA A 63 11.21 5.14 -2.10
C ALA A 63 12.22 4.23 -2.82
N LEU A 64 12.97 3.41 -2.07
CA LEU A 64 13.90 2.43 -2.64
C LEU A 64 13.16 1.38 -3.48
N PHE A 65 12.11 0.76 -2.95
CA PHE A 65 11.35 -0.24 -3.71
C PHE A 65 10.57 0.35 -4.89
N THR A 66 10.07 1.58 -4.76
CA THR A 66 9.47 2.34 -5.87
C THR A 66 10.49 2.59 -6.98
N ALA A 67 11.73 2.95 -6.65
CA ALA A 67 12.78 3.11 -7.67
C ALA A 67 13.02 1.80 -8.43
N VAL A 68 13.07 0.66 -7.72
CA VAL A 68 13.17 -0.67 -8.34
C VAL A 68 11.95 -0.97 -9.23
N ALA A 69 10.74 -0.65 -8.75
CA ALA A 69 9.50 -0.82 -9.51
C ALA A 69 9.52 -0.03 -10.82
N VAL A 70 9.86 1.26 -10.75
CA VAL A 70 9.92 2.17 -11.90
C VAL A 70 10.96 1.71 -12.91
N VAL A 71 12.16 1.31 -12.47
CA VAL A 71 13.21 0.78 -13.36
C VAL A 71 12.70 -0.48 -14.08
N ARG A 72 12.05 -1.41 -13.37
CA ARG A 72 11.53 -2.63 -13.99
C ARG A 72 10.40 -2.36 -14.97
N LEU A 73 9.46 -1.47 -14.63
CA LEU A 73 8.40 -1.05 -15.54
C LEU A 73 8.97 -0.37 -16.79
N HIS A 74 10.03 0.43 -16.63
CA HIS A 74 10.70 1.06 -17.76
C HIS A 74 11.36 0.02 -18.68
N LEU A 75 12.11 -0.93 -18.11
CA LEU A 75 12.78 -1.99 -18.86
C LEU A 75 11.81 -2.93 -19.58
N ARG A 76 10.57 -3.06 -19.09
CA ARG A 76 9.49 -3.83 -19.74
C ARG A 76 8.72 -3.04 -20.79
N GLY A 77 8.89 -1.72 -20.87
CA GLY A 77 8.10 -0.84 -21.74
C GLY A 77 6.74 -0.42 -21.15
N ASP A 78 6.37 -0.93 -19.99
CA ASP A 78 5.04 -0.75 -19.38
C ASP A 78 4.89 0.57 -18.59
N LEU A 79 5.99 1.27 -18.29
CA LEU A 79 6.00 2.43 -17.38
C LEU A 79 4.95 3.48 -17.75
N ARG A 80 4.88 3.83 -19.04
CA ARG A 80 3.95 4.86 -19.51
C ARG A 80 2.52 4.38 -19.38
N ASP A 81 2.24 3.13 -19.72
CA ASP A 81 0.88 2.61 -19.74
C ASP A 81 0.32 2.47 -18.32
N GLU A 82 1.17 2.11 -17.36
CA GLU A 82 0.78 1.95 -15.97
C GLU A 82 0.63 3.27 -15.19
N LEU A 83 1.49 4.27 -15.46
CA LEU A 83 1.54 5.53 -14.70
C LEU A 83 0.93 6.73 -15.41
N ARG A 84 0.54 6.61 -16.69
CA ARG A 84 -0.12 7.72 -17.39
C ARG A 84 -1.53 7.93 -16.82
N PRO A 85 -1.85 9.14 -16.32
CA PRO A 85 -3.20 9.44 -15.88
C PRO A 85 -4.15 9.46 -17.07
N HIS A 86 -5.32 8.87 -16.90
CA HIS A 86 -6.42 8.92 -17.86
C HIS A 86 -7.62 9.66 -17.24
N GLY A 87 -8.53 10.09 -18.13
CA GLY A 87 -9.80 10.68 -17.71
C GLY A 87 -10.55 9.74 -16.77
N GLY A 88 -10.96 10.25 -15.61
CA GLY A 88 -11.72 9.51 -14.61
C GLY A 88 -10.89 8.75 -13.56
N ASP A 89 -9.56 8.62 -13.71
CA ASP A 89 -8.74 7.87 -12.74
C ASP A 89 -8.78 8.51 -11.35
N LEU A 90 -8.73 9.84 -11.27
CA LEU A 90 -8.83 10.57 -10.00
C LEU A 90 -10.22 10.45 -9.39
N ALA A 91 -11.29 10.46 -10.21
CA ALA A 91 -12.66 10.28 -9.72
C ALA A 91 -12.86 8.87 -9.17
N LEU A 92 -12.39 7.84 -9.89
CA LEU A 92 -12.41 6.46 -9.41
C LEU A 92 -11.62 6.30 -8.12
N GLY A 93 -10.42 6.89 -8.05
CA GLY A 93 -9.60 6.87 -6.84
C GLY A 93 -10.29 7.56 -5.66
N ALA A 94 -10.87 8.73 -5.87
CA ALA A 94 -11.61 9.47 -4.83
C ALA A 94 -12.83 8.69 -4.31
N LEU A 95 -13.64 8.12 -5.20
CA LEU A 95 -14.79 7.31 -4.81
C LEU A 95 -14.36 6.05 -4.04
N THR A 96 -13.26 5.41 -4.46
CA THR A 96 -12.69 4.26 -3.75
C THR A 96 -12.20 4.64 -2.36
N ALA A 97 -11.49 5.76 -2.23
CA ALA A 97 -11.01 6.28 -0.94
C ALA A 97 -12.17 6.60 0.00
N ALA A 98 -13.19 7.29 -0.49
CA ALA A 98 -14.39 7.62 0.28
C ALA A 98 -15.15 6.36 0.74
N PHE A 99 -15.28 5.36 -0.14
CA PHE A 99 -15.88 4.08 0.20
C PHE A 99 -15.12 3.33 1.30
N LEU A 100 -13.80 3.20 1.18
CA LEU A 100 -12.96 2.55 2.17
C LEU A 100 -12.93 3.32 3.50
N TYR A 101 -12.91 4.65 3.45
CA TYR A 101 -13.03 5.50 4.63
C TYR A 101 -14.38 5.27 5.34
N GLY A 102 -15.47 5.18 4.59
CA GLY A 102 -16.79 4.81 5.13
C GLY A 102 -16.79 3.45 5.81
N ILE A 103 -16.17 2.43 5.21
CA ILE A 103 -16.01 1.11 5.84
C ILE A 103 -15.18 1.21 7.12
N ALA A 104 -14.08 1.95 7.12
CA ALA A 104 -13.24 2.15 8.30
C ALA A 104 -14.01 2.85 9.43
N MET A 105 -14.85 3.85 9.10
CA MET A 105 -15.73 4.52 10.05
C MET A 105 -16.76 3.56 10.66
N VAL A 106 -17.43 2.76 9.83
CA VAL A 106 -18.38 1.73 10.31
C VAL A 106 -17.67 0.72 11.21
N GLY A 107 -16.47 0.27 10.82
CA GLY A 107 -15.64 -0.61 11.65
C GLY A 107 -15.24 0.03 12.98
N HIS A 108 -14.91 1.33 12.99
CA HIS A 108 -14.67 2.06 14.23
C HIS A 108 -15.89 2.04 15.14
N LEU A 109 -17.05 2.49 14.65
CA LEU A 109 -18.29 2.53 15.43
C LEU A 109 -18.70 1.16 15.97
N ALA A 110 -18.51 0.09 15.18
CA ALA A 110 -18.90 -1.26 15.57
C ALA A 110 -17.92 -1.94 16.53
N ILE A 111 -16.61 -1.69 16.41
CA ILE A 111 -15.56 -2.46 17.11
C ILE A 111 -14.88 -1.64 18.21
N THR A 112 -14.55 -0.39 17.91
CA THR A 112 -13.68 0.48 18.73
C THR A 112 -14.37 1.77 19.18
N GLY A 113 -15.71 1.81 19.10
CA GLY A 113 -16.51 2.97 19.47
C GLY A 113 -16.49 3.27 20.98
N PRO A 114 -17.11 4.39 21.40
CA PRO A 114 -17.17 4.80 22.80
C PRO A 114 -17.69 3.70 23.73
N GLY A 115 -17.02 3.50 24.87
CA GLY A 115 -17.36 2.46 25.84
C GLY A 115 -16.85 1.05 25.53
N SER A 116 -16.29 0.81 24.34
CA SER A 116 -15.61 -0.46 24.02
C SER A 116 -14.22 -0.48 24.67
N PRO A 117 -13.81 -1.59 25.33
CA PRO A 117 -12.42 -1.77 25.74
C PRO A 117 -11.43 -1.64 24.57
N ARG A 118 -11.88 -1.98 23.36
CA ARG A 118 -11.08 -1.91 22.13
C ARG A 118 -10.87 -0.48 21.61
N ALA A 119 -11.45 0.54 22.23
CA ALA A 119 -11.11 1.93 21.93
C ALA A 119 -9.60 2.21 22.10
N GLY A 120 -8.92 1.48 23.00
CA GLY A 120 -7.47 1.54 23.14
C GLY A 120 -6.70 1.13 21.87
N TRP A 121 -7.25 0.24 21.04
CA TRP A 121 -6.61 -0.18 19.79
C TRP A 121 -6.50 0.97 18.78
N ILE A 122 -7.58 1.74 18.60
CA ILE A 122 -7.58 2.86 17.65
C ILE A 122 -6.79 4.06 18.22
N MET A 123 -6.89 4.32 19.53
CA MET A 123 -6.09 5.34 20.19
C MET A 123 -4.59 5.12 19.98
N ARG A 124 -4.10 3.88 20.17
CA ARG A 124 -2.67 3.54 19.98
C ARG A 124 -2.18 3.75 18.55
N LEU A 125 -3.07 3.62 17.57
CA LEU A 125 -2.76 3.96 16.19
C LEU A 125 -2.57 5.47 16.02
N TYR A 126 -3.50 6.29 16.52
CA TYR A 126 -3.40 7.75 16.42
C TYR A 126 -2.21 8.33 17.20
N LEU A 127 -1.80 7.70 18.31
CA LEU A 127 -0.58 8.10 19.02
C LEU A 127 0.68 8.00 18.15
N GLN A 128 0.71 7.13 17.13
CA GLN A 128 1.84 7.04 16.20
C GLN A 128 1.96 8.29 15.32
N LEU A 129 0.85 8.97 15.05
CA LEU A 129 0.83 10.20 14.26
C LEU A 129 1.28 11.41 15.08
N GLY A 130 1.36 11.30 16.41
CA GLY A 130 1.74 12.38 17.31
C GLY A 130 0.61 13.37 17.56
N ASP A 131 0.89 14.42 18.32
CA ASP A 131 -0.10 15.45 18.65
C ASP A 131 -0.53 16.19 17.37
N PRO A 132 -1.83 16.24 17.04
CA PRO A 132 -2.34 16.99 15.89
C PRO A 132 -2.36 18.51 16.12
N THR A 133 -2.31 18.97 17.38
CA THR A 133 -2.35 20.38 17.76
C THR A 133 -0.97 21.04 17.79
N ILE A 134 0.10 20.23 17.78
CA ILE A 134 1.49 20.70 17.88
C ILE A 134 2.26 20.31 16.61
N GLY A 135 2.72 21.32 15.87
CA GLY A 135 3.60 21.18 14.70
C GLY A 135 2.91 21.34 13.33
N PRO A 136 3.65 21.14 12.22
CA PRO A 136 3.12 21.35 10.87
C PRO A 136 2.24 20.18 10.44
N HIS A 137 0.99 20.14 10.92
CA HIS A 137 0.00 19.10 10.61
C HIS A 137 -0.08 18.79 9.11
N MET A 138 -0.17 19.83 8.27
CA MET A 138 -0.20 19.69 6.82
C MET A 138 1.02 18.96 6.24
N LEU A 139 2.22 19.21 6.78
CA LEU A 139 3.44 18.54 6.31
C LEU A 139 3.41 17.05 6.62
N ARG A 140 2.89 16.68 7.80
CA ARG A 140 2.73 15.28 8.22
C ARG A 140 1.71 14.57 7.32
N SER A 141 0.56 15.16 7.07
CA SER A 141 -0.47 14.60 6.19
C SER A 141 0.01 14.47 4.75
N ALA A 142 0.76 15.46 4.24
CA ALA A 142 1.39 15.39 2.93
C ALA A 142 2.45 14.27 2.86
N ALA A 143 3.23 14.08 3.93
CA ALA A 143 4.19 12.97 4.02
C ALA A 143 3.47 11.61 4.00
N VAL A 144 2.38 11.44 4.76
CA VAL A 144 1.56 10.22 4.75
C VAL A 144 0.98 9.94 3.36
N PHE A 145 0.46 10.98 2.69
CA PHE A 145 -0.02 10.87 1.31
C PHE A 145 1.09 10.37 0.37
N GLY A 146 2.28 10.98 0.45
CA GLY A 146 3.43 10.60 -0.36
C GLY A 146 3.90 9.17 -0.11
N VAL A 147 4.02 8.77 1.16
CA VAL A 147 4.40 7.40 1.55
C VAL A 147 3.39 6.39 1.01
N ALA A 148 2.09 6.64 1.17
CA ALA A 148 1.04 5.77 0.65
C ALA A 148 1.09 5.64 -0.89
N ALA A 149 1.44 6.71 -1.61
CA ALA A 149 1.64 6.64 -3.05
C ALA A 149 2.84 5.76 -3.45
N LEU A 150 3.98 5.90 -2.75
CA LEU A 150 5.17 5.05 -2.96
C LEU A 150 4.90 3.58 -2.63
N GLU A 151 4.16 3.36 -1.53
CA GLU A 151 3.70 2.05 -1.10
C GLU A 151 2.88 1.36 -2.20
N GLU A 152 1.97 2.11 -2.84
CA GLU A 152 1.14 1.54 -3.90
C GLU A 152 1.95 1.18 -5.16
N VAL A 153 2.92 2.03 -5.56
CA VAL A 153 3.84 1.68 -6.67
C VAL A 153 4.66 0.44 -6.33
N THR A 154 5.10 0.30 -5.08
CA THR A 154 5.85 -0.86 -4.60
C THR A 154 4.99 -2.13 -4.65
N TRP A 155 3.79 -2.12 -4.08
CA TRP A 155 3.02 -3.34 -3.98
C TRP A 155 2.30 -3.71 -5.28
N ARG A 156 1.78 -2.73 -6.04
CA ARG A 156 1.04 -3.02 -7.28
C ARG A 156 1.95 -3.02 -8.50
N GLY A 157 2.92 -2.11 -8.56
CA GLY A 157 3.86 -2.01 -9.67
C GLY A 157 5.01 -3.01 -9.61
N LEU A 158 5.44 -3.44 -8.40
CA LEU A 158 6.54 -4.41 -8.26
C LEU A 158 6.06 -5.79 -7.81
N VAL A 159 5.44 -5.92 -6.64
CA VAL A 159 5.09 -7.25 -6.08
C VAL A 159 4.00 -7.93 -6.91
N LEU A 160 2.86 -7.27 -7.11
CA LEU A 160 1.74 -7.81 -7.88
C LEU A 160 2.16 -8.15 -9.31
N ARG A 161 2.81 -7.21 -10.04
CA ARG A 161 3.31 -7.46 -11.41
C ARG A 161 4.29 -8.62 -11.50
N SER A 162 5.16 -8.78 -10.49
CA SER A 162 6.10 -9.91 -10.48
C SER A 162 5.40 -11.26 -10.26
N LEU A 163 4.26 -11.26 -9.57
CA LEU A 163 3.46 -12.46 -9.30
C LEU A 163 2.50 -12.82 -10.43
N GLU A 164 2.11 -11.87 -11.29
CA GLU A 164 1.22 -12.12 -12.43
C GLU A 164 1.82 -13.14 -13.41
N ASP A 165 3.08 -12.97 -13.80
CA ASP A 165 3.76 -13.86 -14.76
C ASP A 165 3.74 -15.35 -14.32
N PRO A 166 4.10 -15.71 -13.07
CA PRO A 166 4.11 -17.11 -12.63
C PRO A 166 2.76 -17.65 -12.11
N LEU A 167 1.83 -16.81 -11.65
CA LEU A 167 0.63 -17.27 -10.95
C LEU A 167 -0.70 -16.92 -11.66
N GLY A 168 -0.67 -15.96 -12.58
CA GLY A 168 -1.85 -15.35 -13.19
C GLY A 168 -2.57 -14.37 -12.24
N ASP A 169 -3.38 -13.47 -12.82
CA ASP A 169 -4.01 -12.32 -12.17
C ASP A 169 -4.66 -12.63 -10.81
N LYS A 170 -5.55 -13.63 -10.75
CA LYS A 170 -6.34 -13.92 -9.53
C LYS A 170 -5.46 -14.39 -8.37
N ARG A 171 -4.50 -15.28 -8.65
CA ARG A 171 -3.59 -15.79 -7.62
C ARG A 171 -2.57 -14.74 -7.23
N ALA A 172 -2.07 -13.96 -8.19
CA ALA A 172 -1.19 -12.83 -7.92
C ALA A 172 -1.86 -11.80 -6.99
N LEU A 173 -3.14 -11.46 -7.23
CA LEU A 173 -3.91 -10.58 -6.36
C LEU A 173 -4.00 -11.10 -4.93
N LEU A 174 -4.41 -12.37 -4.78
CA LEU A 174 -4.58 -12.98 -3.45
C LEU A 174 -3.25 -13.08 -2.71
N VAL A 175 -2.19 -13.56 -3.37
CA VAL A 175 -0.87 -13.70 -2.76
C VAL A 175 -0.29 -12.34 -2.40
N SER A 176 -0.34 -11.35 -3.30
CA SER A 176 0.13 -9.98 -3.00
C SER A 176 -0.64 -9.37 -1.83
N THR A 177 -1.95 -9.60 -1.74
CA THR A 177 -2.79 -9.10 -0.65
C THR A 177 -2.43 -9.74 0.69
N LEU A 178 -2.19 -11.05 0.71
CA LEU A 178 -1.76 -11.76 1.90
C LEU A 178 -0.38 -11.31 2.36
N LEU A 179 0.57 -11.17 1.43
CA LEU A 179 1.92 -10.69 1.74
C LEU A 179 1.92 -9.27 2.29
N PHE A 180 1.08 -8.38 1.74
CA PHE A 180 0.89 -7.04 2.26
C PHE A 180 0.36 -7.06 3.71
N ALA A 181 -0.67 -7.86 3.99
CA ALA A 181 -1.19 -8.01 5.36
C ALA A 181 -0.14 -8.64 6.31
N VAL A 182 0.62 -9.63 5.84
CA VAL A 182 1.72 -10.26 6.60
C VAL A 182 2.79 -9.23 6.98
N ALA A 183 3.15 -8.33 6.06
CA ALA A 183 4.13 -7.28 6.32
C ALA A 183 3.69 -6.35 7.48
N HIS A 184 2.39 -6.28 7.77
CA HIS A 184 1.83 -5.48 8.85
C HIS A 184 1.61 -6.26 10.15
N THR A 185 1.84 -7.56 10.20
CA THR A 185 1.65 -8.38 11.42
C THR A 185 2.40 -7.91 12.66
N PRO A 186 3.58 -7.25 12.59
CA PRO A 186 4.22 -6.70 13.78
C PRO A 186 3.33 -5.71 14.56
N THR A 187 2.42 -4.98 13.88
CA THR A 187 1.54 -4.02 14.56
C THR A 187 0.58 -4.70 15.54
N ILE A 188 0.29 -5.99 15.37
CA ILE A 188 -0.56 -6.76 16.30
C ILE A 188 -0.04 -6.68 17.72
N PHE A 189 1.27 -6.80 17.88
CA PHE A 189 1.92 -6.82 19.18
C PHE A 189 2.41 -5.42 19.58
N LEU A 190 2.94 -4.64 18.64
CA LEU A 190 3.47 -3.31 18.92
C LEU A 190 2.39 -2.29 19.29
N LEU A 191 1.17 -2.46 18.76
CA LEU A 191 0.01 -1.63 19.09
C LEU A 191 -0.95 -2.31 20.06
N ALA A 192 -0.54 -3.39 20.72
CA ALA A 192 -1.35 -4.07 21.72
C ALA A 192 -1.70 -3.12 22.87
N ASP A 193 -2.90 -3.29 23.42
CA ASP A 193 -3.37 -2.54 24.56
C ASP A 193 -3.41 -3.40 25.83
N PRO A 194 -2.97 -2.90 27.00
CA PRO A 194 -3.02 -3.66 28.25
C PRO A 194 -4.41 -4.17 28.62
N SER A 195 -5.47 -3.44 28.24
CA SER A 195 -6.85 -3.81 28.54
C SER A 195 -7.52 -4.62 27.44
N ALA A 196 -7.23 -4.33 26.17
CA ALA A 196 -7.89 -4.98 25.02
C ALA A 196 -7.05 -6.08 24.35
N GLY A 197 -5.79 -6.25 24.74
CA GLY A 197 -4.88 -7.24 24.17
C GLY A 197 -4.34 -6.88 22.78
N PRO A 198 -3.93 -7.89 21.99
CA PRO A 198 -3.36 -7.70 20.64
C PRO A 198 -4.28 -6.90 19.71
N ASN A 199 -3.68 -6.09 18.83
CA ASN A 199 -4.40 -5.12 17.99
C ASN A 199 -4.39 -5.50 16.50
N PRO A 200 -5.44 -6.17 15.99
CA PRO A 200 -5.47 -6.66 14.60
C PRO A 200 -5.84 -5.59 13.57
N LEU A 201 -6.13 -4.34 13.97
CA LEU A 201 -6.80 -3.36 13.11
C LEU A 201 -6.01 -3.06 11.83
N ILE A 202 -4.71 -2.78 11.93
CA ILE A 202 -3.88 -2.47 10.76
C ILE A 202 -3.74 -3.67 9.84
N VAL A 203 -3.64 -4.89 10.36
CA VAL A 203 -3.56 -6.11 9.53
C VAL A 203 -4.88 -6.35 8.79
N ALA A 204 -6.01 -6.19 9.48
CA ALA A 204 -7.33 -6.32 8.86
C ALA A 204 -7.58 -5.25 7.80
N ALA A 205 -7.24 -3.99 8.11
CA ALA A 205 -7.32 -2.89 7.15
C ALA A 205 -6.38 -3.11 5.97
N ALA A 206 -5.14 -3.56 6.22
CA ALA A 206 -4.16 -3.86 5.20
C ALA A 206 -4.67 -4.94 4.24
N PHE A 207 -5.23 -6.03 4.75
CA PHE A 207 -5.84 -7.07 3.92
C PHE A 207 -7.00 -6.54 3.07
N GLY A 208 -7.99 -5.89 3.70
CA GLY A 208 -9.20 -5.41 3.02
C GLY A 208 -8.91 -4.34 1.97
N CYS A 209 -8.15 -3.32 2.33
CA CYS A 209 -7.78 -2.24 1.42
C CYS A 209 -6.89 -2.78 0.29
N SER A 210 -5.95 -3.68 0.61
CA SER A 210 -5.05 -4.22 -0.39
C SER A 210 -5.79 -5.01 -1.47
N LEU A 211 -6.82 -5.75 -1.08
CA LEU A 211 -7.67 -6.47 -2.03
C LEU A 211 -8.35 -5.52 -3.01
N VAL A 212 -8.91 -4.40 -2.51
CA VAL A 212 -9.62 -3.41 -3.33
C VAL A 212 -8.67 -2.68 -4.27
N TRP A 213 -7.56 -2.15 -3.76
CA TRP A 213 -6.60 -1.42 -4.59
C TRP A 213 -5.92 -2.33 -5.61
N GLY A 214 -5.56 -3.56 -5.21
CA GLY A 214 -5.03 -4.57 -6.12
C GLY A 214 -6.04 -4.95 -7.20
N PHE A 215 -7.32 -5.11 -6.86
CA PHE A 215 -8.37 -5.36 -7.85
C PHE A 215 -8.50 -4.22 -8.87
N ILE A 216 -8.47 -2.97 -8.43
CA ILE A 216 -8.52 -1.81 -9.32
C ILE A 216 -7.29 -1.80 -10.25
N ALA A 217 -6.09 -2.00 -9.71
CA ALA A 217 -4.86 -2.03 -10.49
C ALA A 217 -4.86 -3.13 -11.58
N LEU A 218 -5.41 -4.31 -11.27
CA LEU A 218 -5.57 -5.39 -12.25
C LEU A 218 -6.67 -5.11 -13.26
N ARG A 219 -7.85 -4.70 -12.79
CA ARG A 219 -9.05 -4.51 -13.62
C ARG A 219 -8.84 -3.46 -14.71
N TYR A 220 -8.10 -2.40 -14.38
CA TYR A 220 -7.85 -1.28 -15.26
C TYR A 220 -6.44 -1.27 -15.86
N ARG A 221 -5.58 -2.23 -15.48
CA ARG A 221 -4.17 -2.33 -15.91
C ARG A 221 -3.40 -1.02 -15.76
N ARG A 222 -3.71 -0.26 -14.71
CA ARG A 222 -3.18 1.09 -14.43
C ARG A 222 -3.02 1.29 -12.93
N LEU A 223 -1.95 1.97 -12.53
CA LEU A 223 -1.63 2.19 -11.11
C LEU A 223 -2.23 3.48 -10.58
N VAL A 224 -2.35 4.53 -11.41
CA VAL A 224 -2.82 5.87 -11.00
C VAL A 224 -4.09 5.86 -10.14
N PRO A 225 -5.20 5.18 -10.50
CA PRO A 225 -6.40 5.21 -9.67
C PRO A 225 -6.18 4.56 -8.29
N ALA A 226 -5.38 3.49 -8.21
CA ALA A 226 -5.06 2.83 -6.95
C ALA A 226 -4.11 3.68 -6.09
N ILE A 227 -3.09 4.30 -6.71
CA ILE A 227 -2.15 5.23 -6.05
C ILE A 227 -2.94 6.36 -5.41
N PHE A 228 -3.82 7.00 -6.17
CA PHE A 228 -4.60 8.11 -5.67
C PHE A 228 -5.60 7.67 -4.61
N ALA A 229 -6.27 6.52 -4.78
CA ALA A 229 -7.19 5.98 -3.78
C ALA A 229 -6.52 5.75 -2.42
N HIS A 230 -5.37 5.07 -2.42
CA HIS A 230 -4.63 4.79 -1.20
C HIS A 230 -4.11 6.08 -0.56
N ALA A 231 -3.43 6.93 -1.33
CA ALA A 231 -2.86 8.16 -0.82
C ALA A 231 -3.93 9.09 -0.22
N LEU A 232 -5.07 9.23 -0.90
CA LEU A 232 -6.19 10.04 -0.42
C LEU A 232 -6.86 9.42 0.81
N PHE A 233 -7.04 8.09 0.86
CA PHE A 233 -7.56 7.40 2.03
C PHE A 233 -6.68 7.62 3.27
N SER A 234 -5.37 7.39 3.14
CA SER A 234 -4.41 7.54 4.24
C SER A 234 -4.32 8.99 4.72
N TRP A 235 -4.33 9.95 3.78
CA TRP A 235 -4.43 11.38 4.10
C TRP A 235 -5.73 11.71 4.84
N ALA A 236 -6.87 11.20 4.38
CA ALA A 236 -8.17 11.46 4.99
C ALA A 236 -8.26 10.90 6.42
N VAL A 237 -7.67 9.75 6.70
CA VAL A 237 -7.58 9.21 8.07
C VAL A 237 -6.79 10.13 9.02
N VAL A 238 -5.80 10.86 8.50
CA VAL A 238 -5.02 11.83 9.29
C VAL A 238 -5.77 13.16 9.46
N GLU A 239 -6.28 13.74 8.37
CA GLU A 239 -6.95 15.06 8.38
C GLU A 239 -8.37 15.01 8.95
N PHE A 240 -9.06 13.88 8.79
CA PHE A 240 -10.36 13.63 9.35
C PHE A 240 -10.27 12.39 10.25
N PRO A 241 -9.75 12.53 11.48
CA PRO A 241 -9.61 11.40 12.39
C PRO A 241 -10.94 10.69 12.62
N ILE A 242 -10.93 9.39 12.35
CA ILE A 242 -12.04 8.46 12.62
C ILE A 242 -12.30 8.37 14.12
N TRP A 243 -11.25 8.54 14.95
CA TRP A 243 -11.33 8.59 16.40
C TRP A 243 -10.95 9.97 16.92
N ARG A 244 -11.64 10.42 17.97
CA ARG A 244 -11.31 11.61 18.74
C ARG A 244 -11.30 11.25 20.23
N PRO A 245 -10.38 11.84 21.02
CA PRO A 245 -10.34 11.67 22.48
C PRO A 245 -11.61 12.19 23.16
#